data_AF-A0A936KJ95-F1
#
_entry.id   AF-A0A936KJ95-F1
#
_cell.length_a   1.000
_cell.length_b   1.000
_cell.length_c   1.000
_cell.angle_alpha   90.00
_cell.angle_beta   90.00
_cell.angle_gamma   90.00
#
_symmetry.space_group_name_H-M   'P 1'
#
loop_
_entity.id
_entity.type
_entity.pdbx_description
1 polymer ?
#
loop_
_entity_poly.entity_id
_entity_poly.type
_entity_poly.pdbx_seq_one_letter_code
_entity_poly.pdbx_strand_id
1 'polypeptide(L)'
;MYNASINNFAAASKYGYLSIKEQNNDYLYYVNNLAAVLLRNKKPKEALSLLQSTNNLSKFSPNIYNKIGHVAFMVFALIDCDKTKQAENHAFVFQAAFKKDIFEYRWHLFFTAYSKAMLLNKNYNQLIKTFNQLKLLDKDEEYRKRANYTPSLPWMYYLAKYKSGNCTISELKNELVALNLFNKEPKGLNFNHDLNELSNLVLQNEWKRVELNL
;
A
#
# COMPACT_ATOMS: atom_id res chain seq x y z
N MET A 1 -7.39 16.72 -6.99
CA MET A 1 -8.08 15.85 -5.99
C MET A 1 -9.49 15.48 -6.41
N TYR A 2 -10.36 16.43 -6.80
CA TYR A 2 -11.77 16.16 -7.17
C TYR A 2 -11.96 15.05 -8.24
N ASN A 3 -11.19 15.09 -9.34
CA ASN A 3 -11.31 14.08 -10.40
C ASN A 3 -10.92 12.66 -9.94
N ALA A 4 -9.98 12.54 -9.01
CA ALA A 4 -9.57 11.25 -8.46
C ALA A 4 -10.60 10.69 -7.48
N SER A 5 -11.36 11.56 -6.79
CA SER A 5 -12.46 11.12 -5.90
C SER A 5 -13.71 10.67 -6.66
N ILE A 6 -13.83 10.95 -7.96
CA ILE A 6 -14.93 10.48 -8.82
C ILE A 6 -14.47 9.44 -9.86
N ASN A 7 -13.35 8.76 -9.63
CA ASN A 7 -12.77 7.74 -10.53
C ASN A 7 -12.40 8.21 -11.95
N ASN A 8 -12.32 9.52 -12.20
CA ASN A 8 -11.84 10.04 -13.49
C ASN A 8 -10.31 10.15 -13.47
N PHE A 9 -9.63 9.00 -13.54
CA PHE A 9 -8.17 8.94 -13.42
C PHE A 9 -7.42 9.55 -14.61
N ALA A 10 -8.02 9.55 -15.80
CA ALA A 10 -7.45 10.21 -16.98
C ALA A 10 -7.41 11.74 -16.79
N ALA A 11 -8.53 12.35 -16.39
CA ALA A 11 -8.56 13.79 -16.07
C ALA A 11 -7.70 14.11 -14.85
N ALA A 12 -7.73 13.26 -13.82
CA ALA A 12 -6.87 13.43 -12.63
C ALA A 12 -5.39 13.42 -12.98
N SER A 13 -4.96 12.57 -13.93
CA SER A 13 -3.57 12.53 -14.42
C SER A 13 -3.21 13.84 -15.12
N LYS A 14 -4.08 14.35 -16.01
CA LYS A 14 -3.88 15.63 -16.71
C LYS A 14 -3.69 16.79 -15.72
N TYR A 15 -4.55 16.90 -14.71
CA TYR A 15 -4.42 17.95 -13.70
C TYR A 15 -3.23 17.75 -12.76
N GLY A 16 -2.88 16.50 -12.46
CA GLY A 16 -1.66 16.21 -11.68
C GLY A 16 -0.40 16.69 -12.40
N TYR A 17 -0.27 16.43 -13.71
CA TYR A 17 0.84 16.97 -14.51
C TYR A 17 0.88 18.50 -14.52
N LEU A 18 -0.27 19.18 -14.53
CA LEU A 18 -0.33 20.64 -14.44
C LEU A 18 0.17 21.14 -13.08
N SER A 19 -0.14 20.44 -11.98
CA SER A 19 0.25 20.85 -10.63
C SER A 19 1.75 20.71 -10.32
N ILE A 20 2.50 19.96 -11.13
CA ILE A 20 3.95 19.76 -10.96
C ILE A 20 4.78 20.52 -12.00
N LYS A 21 4.20 21.50 -12.69
CA LYS A 21 4.94 22.34 -13.65
C LYS A 21 5.93 23.28 -12.96
N GLU A 22 5.54 23.82 -11.81
CA GLU A 22 6.34 24.77 -11.04
C GLU A 22 6.76 24.13 -9.72
N GLN A 23 8.05 24.26 -9.37
CA GLN A 23 8.55 23.80 -8.07
C GLN A 23 8.25 24.84 -7.00
N ASN A 24 7.39 24.47 -6.05
CA ASN A 24 7.06 25.27 -4.86
C ASN A 24 7.15 24.41 -3.59
N ASN A 25 6.80 24.99 -2.44
CA ASN A 25 6.85 24.29 -1.14
C ASN A 25 5.98 23.02 -1.08
N ASP A 26 4.91 22.96 -1.88
CA ASP A 26 3.96 21.84 -1.96
C ASP A 26 4.29 20.86 -3.10
N TYR A 27 5.40 21.06 -3.81
CA TYR A 27 5.72 20.25 -4.98
C TYR A 27 5.77 18.75 -4.68
N LEU A 28 6.41 18.34 -3.58
CA LEU A 28 6.49 16.93 -3.19
C LEU A 28 5.09 16.35 -2.87
N TYR A 29 4.20 17.17 -2.33
CA TYR A 29 2.81 16.78 -2.12
C TYR A 29 2.08 16.52 -3.44
N TYR A 30 2.25 17.40 -4.44
CA TYR A 30 1.66 17.21 -5.77
C TYR A 30 2.24 16.00 -6.51
N VAL A 31 3.55 15.77 -6.40
CA VAL A 31 4.23 14.57 -6.92
C VAL A 31 3.62 13.31 -6.34
N ASN A 32 3.46 13.24 -5.01
CA ASN A 32 2.87 12.08 -4.34
C ASN A 32 1.43 11.82 -4.81
N ASN A 33 0.63 12.88 -4.96
CA ASN A 33 -0.74 12.76 -5.44
C ASN A 33 -0.81 12.29 -6.90
N LEU A 34 0.06 12.83 -7.77
CA LEU A 34 0.12 12.40 -9.17
C LEU A 34 0.58 10.94 -9.26
N ALA A 35 1.60 10.53 -8.49
CA ALA A 35 2.04 9.14 -8.45
C ALA A 35 0.91 8.20 -8.02
N ALA A 36 0.15 8.54 -6.97
CA ALA A 36 -1.01 7.78 -6.54
C ALA A 36 -2.08 7.64 -7.64
N VAL A 37 -2.33 8.72 -8.40
CA VAL A 37 -3.26 8.70 -9.53
C VAL A 37 -2.74 7.84 -10.68
N LEU A 38 -1.46 7.94 -11.03
CA LEU A 38 -0.84 7.14 -12.10
C LEU A 38 -0.89 5.64 -11.78
N LEU A 39 -0.61 5.26 -10.52
CA LEU A 39 -0.73 3.88 -10.06
C LEU A 39 -2.16 3.35 -10.22
N ARG A 40 -3.16 4.12 -9.79
CA ARG A 40 -4.59 3.77 -9.96
C ARG A 40 -5.03 3.71 -11.41
N ASN A 41 -4.40 4.52 -12.27
CA ASN A 41 -4.65 4.51 -13.71
C ASN A 41 -3.85 3.43 -14.47
N LYS A 42 -3.29 2.43 -13.75
CA LYS A 42 -2.47 1.34 -14.31
C LYS A 42 -1.31 1.86 -15.18
N LYS A 43 -0.70 2.98 -14.77
CA LYS A 43 0.51 3.59 -15.38
C LYS A 43 1.73 3.51 -14.45
N PRO A 44 2.16 2.31 -14.02
CA PRO A 44 3.19 2.17 -13.00
C PRO A 44 4.56 2.64 -13.47
N LYS A 45 4.90 2.49 -14.76
CA LYS A 45 6.17 2.96 -15.32
C LYS A 45 6.30 4.49 -15.29
N GLU A 46 5.21 5.21 -15.59
CA GLU A 46 5.17 6.68 -15.47
C GLU A 46 5.30 7.10 -14.01
N ALA A 47 4.57 6.44 -13.10
CA ALA A 47 4.66 6.72 -11.66
C ALA A 47 6.08 6.50 -11.13
N LEU A 48 6.72 5.39 -11.51
CA LEU A 48 8.08 5.06 -11.10
C LEU A 48 9.07 6.11 -11.61
N SER A 49 8.98 6.50 -12.89
CA SER A 49 9.85 7.54 -13.47
C SER A 49 9.72 8.88 -12.74
N LEU A 50 8.48 9.32 -12.46
CA LEU A 50 8.20 10.53 -11.69
C LEU A 50 8.79 10.48 -10.28
N LEU A 51 8.64 9.35 -9.58
CA LEU A 51 9.15 9.20 -8.22
C LEU A 51 10.68 9.13 -8.20
N GLN A 52 11.29 8.51 -9.21
CA GLN A 52 12.74 8.43 -9.36
C GLN A 52 13.36 9.80 -9.65
N SER A 53 12.76 10.59 -10.55
CA SER A 53 13.24 11.94 -10.87
C SER A 53 13.15 12.90 -9.68
N THR A 54 12.26 12.63 -8.73
CA THR A 54 12.03 13.45 -7.53
C THR A 54 12.65 12.85 -6.25
N ASN A 55 13.45 11.79 -6.37
CA ASN A 55 14.02 11.08 -5.23
C ASN A 55 14.95 11.96 -4.38
N ASN A 56 15.80 12.77 -5.02
CA ASN A 56 16.67 13.70 -4.30
C ASN A 56 15.86 14.76 -3.54
N LEU A 57 14.81 15.31 -4.17
CA LEU A 57 13.92 16.26 -3.52
C LEU A 57 13.25 15.65 -2.28
N SER A 58 12.73 14.42 -2.42
CA SER A 58 12.12 13.68 -1.31
C SER A 58 13.12 13.48 -0.17
N LYS A 59 14.34 13.00 -0.47
CA LYS A 59 15.40 12.72 0.52
C LYS A 59 15.70 13.93 1.40
N PHE A 60 15.84 15.11 0.80
CA PHE A 60 16.17 16.36 1.50
C PHE A 60 14.96 17.15 2.00
N SER A 61 13.74 16.69 1.72
CA SER A 61 12.54 17.38 2.18
C SER A 61 12.47 17.39 3.72
N PRO A 62 12.22 18.56 4.35
CA PRO A 62 11.93 18.62 5.78
C PRO A 62 10.51 18.13 6.10
N ASN A 63 9.63 18.02 5.09
CA ASN A 63 8.26 17.54 5.28
C ASN A 63 8.23 16.01 5.35
N ILE A 64 8.36 15.48 6.56
CA ILE A 64 8.44 14.05 6.83
C ILE A 64 7.18 13.28 6.39
N TYR A 65 6.01 13.90 6.54
CA TYR A 65 4.73 13.34 6.08
C TYR A 65 4.74 13.07 4.57
N ASN A 66 5.23 14.02 3.76
CA ASN A 66 5.35 13.84 2.31
C ASN A 66 6.52 12.92 1.93
N LYS A 67 7.62 12.91 2.68
CA LYS A 67 8.72 11.96 2.50
C LYS A 67 8.27 10.50 2.66
N ILE A 68 7.53 10.20 3.72
CA ILE A 68 6.97 8.84 3.94
C ILE A 68 6.00 8.46 2.82
N GLY A 69 5.15 9.42 2.39
CA GLY A 69 4.25 9.21 1.26
C GLY A 69 4.98 8.87 -0.03
N HIS A 70 6.06 9.61 -0.34
CA HIS A 70 6.88 9.40 -1.54
C HIS A 70 7.50 8.01 -1.55
N VAL A 71 8.09 7.58 -0.43
CA VAL A 71 8.67 6.24 -0.28
C VAL A 71 7.61 5.15 -0.41
N ALA A 72 6.44 5.30 0.20
CA ALA A 72 5.37 4.31 0.06
C ALA A 72 4.90 4.17 -1.39
N PHE A 73 4.72 5.28 -2.12
CA PHE A 73 4.36 5.23 -3.54
C PHE A 73 5.49 4.68 -4.41
N MET A 74 6.76 4.92 -4.06
CA MET A 74 7.91 4.29 -4.72
C MET A 74 7.86 2.77 -4.59
N VAL A 75 7.57 2.27 -3.38
CA VAL A 75 7.42 0.82 -3.12
C VAL A 75 6.29 0.24 -3.96
N PHE A 76 5.11 0.88 -4.01
CA PHE A 76 4.02 0.44 -4.89
C PHE A 76 4.42 0.45 -6.37
N ALA A 77 5.05 1.52 -6.85
CA ALA A 77 5.47 1.63 -8.26
C ALA A 77 6.53 0.59 -8.64
N LEU A 78 7.44 0.25 -7.71
CA LEU A 78 8.40 -0.84 -7.90
C LEU A 78 7.69 -2.19 -7.97
N ILE A 79 6.73 -2.46 -7.09
CA ILE A 79 5.92 -3.70 -7.11
C ILE A 79 5.20 -3.83 -8.46
N ASP A 80 4.49 -2.79 -8.89
CA ASP A 80 3.69 -2.82 -10.12
C ASP A 80 4.57 -2.75 -11.40
N CYS A 81 5.89 -2.63 -11.25
CA CYS A 81 6.89 -2.79 -12.31
C CYS A 81 7.72 -4.07 -12.17
N ASP A 82 7.23 -5.08 -11.43
CA ASP A 82 7.87 -6.38 -11.19
C ASP A 82 9.24 -6.31 -10.50
N LYS A 83 9.50 -5.22 -9.76
CA LYS A 83 10.74 -4.99 -9.00
C LYS A 83 10.54 -5.23 -7.50
N THR A 84 9.80 -6.28 -7.13
CA THR A 84 9.38 -6.55 -5.74
C THR A 84 10.54 -6.67 -4.76
N LYS A 85 11.67 -7.29 -5.15
CA LYS A 85 12.88 -7.35 -4.30
C LYS A 85 13.46 -5.97 -4.00
N GLN A 86 13.48 -5.09 -4.99
CA GLN A 86 13.94 -3.70 -4.79
C GLN A 86 12.95 -2.93 -3.90
N ALA A 87 11.65 -3.17 -4.09
CA ALA A 87 10.59 -2.57 -3.27
C ALA A 87 10.74 -2.93 -1.79
N GLU A 88 10.93 -4.21 -1.47
CA GLU A 88 11.10 -4.67 -0.09
C GLU A 88 12.38 -4.10 0.55
N ASN A 89 13.51 -4.14 -0.17
CA ASN A 89 14.77 -3.57 0.32
C ASN A 89 14.67 -2.06 0.57
N HIS A 90 13.99 -1.33 -0.34
CA HIS A 90 13.79 0.10 -0.19
C HIS A 90 12.97 0.42 1.06
N ALA A 91 11.88 -0.31 1.28
CA ALA A 91 11.05 -0.17 2.48
C ALA A 91 11.82 -0.55 3.75
N PHE A 92 12.58 -1.65 3.74
CA PHE A 92 13.39 -2.09 4.87
C PHE A 92 14.39 -1.03 5.32
N VAL A 93 15.18 -0.47 4.39
CA VAL A 93 16.16 0.58 4.69
C VAL A 93 15.47 1.83 5.27
N PHE A 94 14.34 2.24 4.69
CA PHE A 94 13.62 3.41 5.18
C PHE A 94 12.99 3.17 6.56
N GLN A 95 12.43 1.99 6.80
CA GLN A 95 11.85 1.61 8.09
C GLN A 95 12.90 1.60 9.20
N ALA A 96 14.11 1.13 8.91
CA ALA A 96 15.21 1.13 9.87
C ALA A 96 15.61 2.57 10.28
N ALA A 97 15.62 3.50 9.33
CA ALA A 97 16.04 4.89 9.58
C ALA A 97 14.94 5.78 10.18
N PHE A 98 13.68 5.60 9.78
CA PHE A 98 12.58 6.53 10.07
C PHE A 98 11.44 5.89 10.89
N LYS A 99 11.73 4.83 11.65
CA LYS A 99 10.71 4.05 12.38
C LYS A 99 9.74 4.92 13.19
N LYS A 100 10.26 5.88 13.96
CA LYS A 100 9.46 6.76 14.83
C LYS A 100 8.51 7.64 14.00
N ASP A 101 9.07 8.31 12.99
CA ASP A 101 8.30 9.21 12.11
C ASP A 101 7.23 8.46 11.31
N ILE A 102 7.52 7.22 10.88
CA ILE A 102 6.54 6.38 10.20
C ILE A 102 5.31 6.22 11.08
N PHE A 103 5.49 5.83 12.35
CA PHE A 103 4.40 5.65 13.31
C PHE A 103 3.63 6.93 13.62
N GLU A 104 4.32 8.07 13.67
CA GLU A 104 3.71 9.37 13.95
C GLU A 104 2.82 9.86 12.80
N TYR A 105 3.26 9.72 11.55
CA TYR A 105 2.66 10.44 10.43
C TYR A 105 1.81 9.60 9.48
N ARG A 106 2.36 8.52 8.92
CA ARG A 106 1.76 7.79 7.77
C ARG A 106 1.95 6.28 7.85
N TRP A 107 1.92 5.72 9.05
CA TRP A 107 2.27 4.32 9.30
C TRP A 107 1.45 3.34 8.48
N HIS A 108 0.12 3.53 8.41
CA HIS A 108 -0.76 2.61 7.70
C HIS A 108 -0.39 2.56 6.21
N LEU A 109 -0.22 3.71 5.54
CA LEU A 109 0.19 3.75 4.13
C LEU A 109 1.54 3.06 3.90
N PHE A 110 2.52 3.36 4.75
CA PHE A 110 3.87 2.80 4.64
C PHE A 110 3.86 1.27 4.84
N PHE A 111 3.24 0.79 5.91
CA PHE A 111 3.19 -0.64 6.20
C PHE A 111 2.30 -1.40 5.22
N THR A 112 1.30 -0.78 4.59
CA THR A 112 0.55 -1.42 3.50
C THR A 112 1.49 -1.71 2.33
N ALA A 113 2.30 -0.72 1.90
CA ALA A 113 3.26 -0.91 0.81
C ALA A 113 4.34 -1.96 1.16
N TYR A 114 4.90 -1.86 2.37
CA TYR A 114 5.96 -2.77 2.81
C TYR A 114 5.45 -4.22 2.97
N SER A 115 4.26 -4.40 3.55
CA SER A 115 3.66 -5.73 3.71
C SER A 115 3.35 -6.36 2.35
N LYS A 116 2.88 -5.57 1.37
CA LYS A 116 2.66 -6.06 0.00
C LYS A 116 3.98 -6.54 -0.62
N ALA A 117 5.07 -5.79 -0.44
CA ALA A 117 6.39 -6.19 -0.93
C ALA A 117 6.87 -7.51 -0.31
N MET A 118 6.81 -7.64 1.03
CA MET A 118 7.18 -8.87 1.75
C MET A 118 6.33 -10.07 1.31
N LEU A 119 5.02 -9.87 1.16
CA LEU A 119 4.09 -10.92 0.77
C LEU A 119 4.40 -11.46 -0.64
N LEU A 120 4.64 -10.58 -1.61
CA LEU A 120 4.98 -10.95 -2.98
C LEU A 120 6.37 -11.58 -3.11
N ASN A 121 7.32 -11.19 -2.26
CA ASN A 121 8.63 -11.84 -2.17
C ASN A 121 8.61 -13.14 -1.34
N LYS A 122 7.42 -13.60 -0.91
CA LYS A 122 7.23 -14.81 -0.09
C LYS A 122 7.93 -14.75 1.27
N ASN A 123 8.22 -13.54 1.77
CA ASN A 123 8.85 -13.34 3.06
C ASN A 123 7.82 -13.38 4.21
N TYR A 124 7.03 -14.46 4.25
CA TYR A 124 5.86 -14.59 5.12
C TYR A 124 6.23 -14.54 6.61
N ASN A 125 7.27 -15.27 7.00
CA ASN A 125 7.72 -15.33 8.39
C ASN A 125 8.22 -13.97 8.89
N GLN A 126 8.93 -13.21 8.05
CA GLN A 126 9.38 -11.87 8.42
C GLN A 126 8.21 -10.87 8.49
N LEU A 127 7.21 -11.00 7.61
CA LEU A 127 5.98 -10.21 7.70
C LEU A 127 5.28 -10.47 9.04
N ILE A 128 5.03 -11.73 9.39
CA ILE A 128 4.40 -12.12 10.67
C ILE A 128 5.22 -11.60 11.86
N LYS A 129 6.54 -11.79 11.84
CA LYS A 129 7.44 -11.28 12.88
C LYS A 129 7.34 -9.76 13.02
N THR A 130 7.28 -9.03 11.90
CA THR A 130 7.15 -7.56 11.88
C THR A 130 5.82 -7.13 12.50
N PHE A 131 4.71 -7.79 12.15
CA PHE A 131 3.40 -7.52 12.75
C PHE A 131 3.42 -7.71 14.27
N ASN A 132 4.01 -8.81 14.75
CA ASN A 132 4.09 -9.11 16.18
C ASN A 132 4.98 -8.12 16.94
N GLN A 133 6.18 -7.83 16.42
CA GLN A 133 7.13 -6.92 17.06
C GLN A 133 6.63 -5.47 17.14
N LEU A 134 5.85 -5.05 16.15
CA LEU A 134 5.35 -3.68 16.06
C LEU A 134 3.89 -3.54 16.52
N LYS A 135 3.25 -4.65 16.91
CA LYS A 135 1.83 -4.72 17.30
C LYS A 135 0.92 -4.11 16.23
N LEU A 136 1.13 -4.45 14.97
CA LEU A 136 0.43 -3.81 13.85
C LEU A 136 -1.07 -4.14 13.83
N LEU A 137 -1.48 -5.34 14.26
CA LEU A 137 -2.91 -5.68 14.37
C LEU A 137 -3.62 -4.82 15.42
N ASP A 138 -3.03 -4.67 16.61
CA ASP A 138 -3.59 -3.83 17.68
C ASP A 138 -3.76 -2.38 17.21
N LYS A 139 -2.76 -1.85 16.50
CA LYS A 139 -2.80 -0.50 15.93
C LYS A 139 -3.85 -0.36 14.83
N ASP A 140 -4.01 -1.38 14.00
CA ASP A 140 -5.00 -1.39 12.93
C ASP A 140 -6.43 -1.43 13.48
N GLU A 141 -6.64 -2.15 14.59
CA GLU A 141 -7.93 -2.17 15.30
C GLU A 141 -8.34 -0.78 15.78
N GLU A 142 -7.41 -0.03 16.38
CA GLU A 142 -7.66 1.37 16.75
C GLU A 142 -7.93 2.25 15.52
N TYR A 143 -7.25 1.97 14.40
CA TYR A 143 -7.35 2.72 13.15
C TYR A 143 -8.66 2.46 12.39
N ARG A 144 -9.32 1.32 12.62
CA ARG A 144 -10.62 0.91 12.05
C ARG A 144 -11.72 1.98 12.16
N LYS A 145 -11.62 2.85 13.17
CA LYS A 145 -12.58 3.94 13.40
C LYS A 145 -12.55 5.01 12.30
N ARG A 146 -11.47 5.13 11.52
CA ARG A 146 -11.34 6.13 10.45
C ARG A 146 -12.34 5.89 9.32
N ALA A 147 -12.75 6.97 8.66
CA ALA A 147 -13.73 6.92 7.56
C ALA A 147 -13.20 6.19 6.30
N ASN A 148 -11.89 6.30 6.05
CA ASN A 148 -11.22 5.72 4.88
C ASN A 148 -10.45 4.43 5.24
N TYR A 149 -10.90 3.72 6.27
CA TYR A 149 -10.26 2.49 6.72
C TYR A 149 -10.45 1.37 5.69
N THR A 150 -9.39 0.60 5.46
CA THR A 150 -9.45 -0.65 4.71
C THR A 150 -8.63 -1.71 5.45
N PRO A 151 -9.09 -2.97 5.52
CA PRO A 151 -8.43 -4.03 6.27
C PRO A 151 -7.17 -4.57 5.56
N SER A 152 -6.43 -3.73 4.83
CA SER A 152 -5.32 -4.17 3.98
C SER A 152 -4.19 -4.85 4.76
N LEU A 153 -3.85 -4.33 5.94
CA LEU A 153 -2.82 -4.89 6.81
C LEU A 153 -3.21 -6.25 7.39
N PRO A 154 -4.34 -6.38 8.12
CA PRO A 154 -4.74 -7.68 8.66
C PRO A 154 -4.99 -8.71 7.56
N TRP A 155 -5.50 -8.29 6.39
CA TRP A 155 -5.66 -9.17 5.24
C TRP A 155 -4.34 -9.80 4.80
N MET A 156 -3.30 -8.98 4.57
CA MET A 156 -1.97 -9.47 4.19
C MET A 156 -1.32 -10.31 5.29
N TYR A 157 -1.58 -10.00 6.56
CA TYR A 157 -1.10 -10.80 7.69
C TYR A 157 -1.68 -12.21 7.67
N TYR A 158 -2.99 -12.37 7.45
CA TYR A 158 -3.61 -13.69 7.39
C TYR A 158 -3.21 -14.48 6.16
N LEU A 159 -3.04 -13.83 5.00
CA LEU A 159 -2.43 -14.48 3.83
C LEU A 159 -1.04 -15.03 4.15
N ALA A 160 -0.20 -14.25 4.86
CA ALA A 160 1.12 -14.71 5.27
C ALA A 160 1.04 -15.87 6.27
N LYS A 161 0.16 -15.80 7.28
CA LYS A 161 -0.06 -16.90 8.25
C LYS A 161 -0.44 -18.20 7.56
N TYR A 162 -1.31 -18.14 6.56
CA TYR A 162 -1.70 -19.32 5.81
C TYR A 162 -0.50 -19.90 5.04
N LYS A 163 0.23 -19.05 4.30
CA LYS A 163 1.37 -19.50 3.48
C LYS A 163 2.58 -19.95 4.32
N SER A 164 2.67 -19.57 5.58
CA SER A 164 3.66 -20.09 6.52
C SER A 164 3.19 -21.35 7.29
N GLY A 165 1.96 -21.83 7.05
CA GLY A 165 1.40 -22.99 7.74
C GLY A 165 0.93 -22.72 9.17
N ASN A 166 0.78 -21.44 9.55
CA ASN A 166 0.32 -21.02 10.88
C ASN A 166 -1.20 -20.90 10.99
N CYS A 167 -1.94 -21.16 9.91
CA CYS A 167 -3.38 -21.38 9.93
C CYS A 167 -3.82 -22.25 8.74
N THR A 168 -5.00 -22.84 8.87
CA THR A 168 -5.67 -23.62 7.82
C THR A 168 -6.37 -22.71 6.82
N ILE A 169 -6.74 -23.27 5.67
CA ILE A 169 -7.52 -22.56 4.65
C ILE A 169 -8.90 -22.12 5.17
N SER A 170 -9.50 -22.90 6.06
CA SER A 170 -10.80 -22.58 6.68
C SER A 170 -10.67 -21.41 7.64
N GLU A 171 -9.61 -21.39 8.45
CA GLU A 171 -9.32 -20.26 9.34
C GLU A 171 -9.04 -18.99 8.54
N LEU A 172 -8.21 -19.08 7.49
CA LEU A 172 -7.98 -17.95 6.58
C LEU A 172 -9.30 -17.42 6.02
N LYS A 173 -10.15 -18.30 5.49
CA LYS A 173 -11.44 -17.91 4.92
C LYS A 173 -12.29 -17.15 5.94
N ASN A 174 -12.42 -17.66 7.17
CA ASN A 174 -13.20 -17.01 8.22
C ASN A 174 -12.68 -15.61 8.53
N GLU A 175 -11.36 -15.43 8.62
CA GLU A 175 -10.74 -14.12 8.87
C GLU A 175 -10.98 -13.15 7.70
N LEU A 176 -10.83 -13.59 6.44
CA LEU A 176 -11.06 -12.72 5.29
C LEU A 176 -12.54 -12.30 5.17
N VAL A 177 -13.49 -13.21 5.46
CA VAL A 177 -14.93 -12.87 5.54
C VAL A 177 -15.17 -11.80 6.60
N ALA A 178 -14.63 -12.00 7.81
CA ALA A 178 -14.81 -11.07 8.91
C ALA A 178 -14.23 -9.69 8.56
N LEU A 179 -13.04 -9.64 7.95
CA LEU A 179 -12.41 -8.39 7.53
C LEU A 179 -13.22 -7.66 6.45
N ASN A 180 -13.84 -8.37 5.52
CA ASN A 180 -14.64 -7.74 4.47
C ASN A 180 -15.86 -6.98 5.01
N LEU A 181 -16.45 -7.43 6.13
CA LEU A 181 -17.56 -6.72 6.78
C LEU A 181 -17.16 -5.33 7.29
N PHE A 182 -15.87 -5.10 7.55
CA PHE A 182 -15.34 -3.82 8.02
C PHE A 182 -14.79 -2.95 6.89
N ASN A 183 -14.86 -3.40 5.65
CA ASN A 183 -14.44 -2.59 4.52
C ASN A 183 -15.47 -1.48 4.28
N LYS A 184 -15.18 -0.29 4.79
CA LYS A 184 -15.93 0.92 4.49
C LYS A 184 -15.47 1.37 3.11
N GLU A 185 -16.06 0.82 2.04
CA GLU A 185 -15.71 1.23 0.68
C GLU A 185 -15.71 2.78 0.58
N PRO A 186 -14.54 3.42 0.46
CA PRO A 186 -14.53 4.86 0.31
C PRO A 186 -15.11 5.14 -1.08
N LYS A 187 -16.06 6.08 -1.17
CA LYS A 187 -16.59 6.54 -2.46
C LYS A 187 -15.43 6.79 -3.43
N GLY A 188 -15.35 6.01 -4.50
CA GLY A 188 -14.30 6.15 -5.52
C GLY A 188 -13.02 5.33 -5.32
N LEU A 189 -13.02 4.26 -4.52
CA LEU A 189 -11.87 3.36 -4.39
C LEU A 189 -12.28 1.88 -4.41
N ASN A 190 -11.99 1.17 -5.51
CA ASN A 190 -12.20 -0.28 -5.66
C ASN A 190 -11.14 -1.09 -4.88
N PHE A 191 -11.04 -0.89 -3.56
CA PHE A 191 -10.08 -1.60 -2.71
C PHE A 191 -10.31 -3.11 -2.65
N ASN A 192 -11.55 -3.56 -2.79
CA ASN A 192 -11.89 -4.98 -2.87
C ASN A 192 -11.23 -5.65 -4.07
N HIS A 193 -11.13 -4.94 -5.20
CA HIS A 193 -10.44 -5.43 -6.39
C HIS A 193 -8.94 -5.64 -6.10
N ASP A 194 -8.28 -4.68 -5.45
CA ASP A 194 -6.84 -4.77 -5.16
C ASP A 194 -6.50 -5.90 -4.18
N LEU A 195 -7.34 -6.15 -3.16
CA LEU A 195 -7.13 -7.25 -2.20
C LEU A 195 -7.44 -8.61 -2.80
N ASN A 196 -8.46 -8.72 -3.65
CA ASN A 196 -8.76 -9.95 -4.39
C ASN A 196 -7.68 -10.27 -5.42
N GLU A 197 -7.20 -9.28 -6.18
CA GLU A 197 -6.05 -9.43 -7.09
C GLU A 197 -4.81 -9.93 -6.33
N LEU A 198 -4.49 -9.30 -5.19
CA LEU A 198 -3.37 -9.72 -4.34
C LEU A 198 -3.55 -11.15 -3.82
N SER A 199 -4.75 -11.50 -3.37
CA SER A 199 -5.04 -12.83 -2.86
C SER A 199 -4.92 -13.89 -3.94
N ASN A 200 -5.40 -13.61 -5.16
CA ASN A 200 -5.23 -14.48 -6.31
C ASN A 200 -3.75 -14.67 -6.66
N LEU A 201 -2.94 -13.60 -6.64
CA LEU A 201 -1.50 -13.69 -6.87
C LEU A 201 -0.77 -14.57 -5.84
N VAL A 202 -1.18 -14.49 -4.57
CA VAL A 202 -0.53 -15.19 -3.46
C VAL A 202 -1.00 -16.64 -3.33
N LEU A 203 -2.31 -16.88 -3.45
CA LEU A 203 -2.95 -18.19 -3.26
C LEU A 203 -3.08 -19.00 -4.55
N GLN A 204 -3.09 -18.34 -5.71
CA GLN A 204 -3.20 -18.99 -7.03
C GLN A 204 -4.40 -19.96 -7.07
N ASN A 205 -4.17 -21.24 -7.39
CA ASN A 205 -5.22 -22.26 -7.45
C ASN A 205 -5.96 -22.48 -6.11
N GLU A 206 -5.33 -22.15 -4.98
CA GLU A 206 -5.93 -22.24 -3.64
C GLU A 206 -6.96 -21.12 -3.43
N TRP A 207 -6.88 -20.03 -4.21
CA TRP A 207 -7.83 -18.92 -4.14
C TRP A 207 -9.25 -19.38 -4.40
N LYS A 208 -9.50 -20.31 -5.33
CA LYS A 208 -10.84 -20.87 -5.61
C LYS A 208 -11.50 -21.54 -4.40
N ARG A 209 -10.72 -21.98 -3.42
CA ARG A 209 -11.22 -22.59 -2.17
C ARG A 209 -11.58 -21.53 -1.13
N VAL A 210 -11.01 -20.35 -1.29
CA VAL A 210 -11.29 -19.16 -0.49
C VAL A 210 -12.32 -18.30 -1.17
N GLU A 211 -12.46 -18.34 -2.51
CA GLU A 211 -13.38 -17.54 -3.32
C GLU A 211 -14.75 -17.58 -2.66
N LEU A 212 -15.02 -16.47 -2.03
CA LEU A 212 -16.29 -16.16 -1.45
C LEU A 212 -17.17 -15.70 -2.61
N ASN A 213 -18.47 -15.93 -2.47
CA ASN A 213 -19.45 -15.03 -3.08
C ASN A 213 -19.33 -13.67 -2.35
N LEU A 214 -18.19 -12.99 -2.52
CA LEU A 214 -17.86 -11.65 -2.01
C LEU A 214 -18.43 -10.60 -2.95
#